data_AF-A0A3M1J909-F1
#
_entry.id   AF-A0A3M1J909-F1
#
_cell.length_a   1.000
_cell.length_b   1.000
_cell.length_c   1.000
_cell.angle_alpha   90.00
_cell.angle_beta   90.00
_cell.angle_gamma   90.00
#
_symmetry.space_group_name_H-M   'P 1'
#
loop_
_entity.id
_entity.type
_entity.pdbx_description
1 polymer ?
#
loop_
_entity_poly.entity_id
_entity_poly.type
_entity_poly.pdbx_seq_one_letter_code
_entity_poly.pdbx_strand_id
1 'polypeptide(L)'
;AASTHPFARWAGQHHTDKERYNVLAKDLQVLARRMMICGMHVHVGIDDDELRIDLMNQATYFLPHLLALSTSSPFWQGDPTGLKCFRLSIFDDLPRTGIPEQFSGYSEYERTVGVLVNAGIIEDATKIWWDLRPSSRFPTLEMRICDVSPRLEDTVTIASLFRCILRMLYRLRRNNQRWRHYSAFLVNENRWRAQRYGGDEGLVDYGRGEIIPFPDLLEELIELIREDAAFFDCEREVAHALEIVRRGTSADRQIALYTSLTNTGASKEEALKAVVDSLIEETVQSV
;
A
#
# COMPACT_ATOMS: atom_id res chain seq x y z
N ALA A 1 10.46 -7.03 -9.45
CA ALA A 1 10.04 -7.02 -8.04
C ALA A 1 8.53 -7.18 -8.02
N ALA A 2 7.99 -7.96 -7.08
CA ALA A 2 6.55 -8.16 -6.89
C ALA A 2 6.28 -8.41 -5.40
N SER A 3 5.07 -8.07 -4.94
CA SER A 3 4.72 -8.16 -3.52
C SER A 3 4.52 -9.59 -3.03
N THR A 4 4.22 -10.51 -3.92
CA THR A 4 4.24 -11.96 -3.66
C THR A 4 5.07 -12.64 -4.75
N HIS A 5 5.80 -13.68 -4.38
CA HIS A 5 6.42 -14.53 -5.38
C HIS A 5 5.35 -15.43 -6.03
N PRO A 6 5.23 -15.49 -7.37
CA PRO A 6 4.09 -16.16 -8.02
C PRO A 6 3.87 -17.63 -7.63
N PHE A 7 4.95 -18.41 -7.52
CA PHE A 7 4.89 -19.86 -7.24
C PHE A 7 5.66 -20.35 -6.01
N ALA A 8 6.24 -19.46 -5.20
CA ALA A 8 7.02 -19.89 -4.04
C ALA A 8 6.10 -20.50 -2.98
N ARG A 9 6.57 -21.58 -2.34
CA ARG A 9 5.84 -22.23 -1.24
C ARG A 9 6.50 -21.88 0.09
N TRP A 10 5.73 -21.26 0.99
CA TRP A 10 6.23 -20.81 2.29
C TRP A 10 6.72 -21.96 3.18
N ALA A 11 6.10 -23.14 3.07
CA ALA A 11 6.45 -24.32 3.86
C ALA A 11 7.89 -24.82 3.60
N GLY A 12 8.51 -24.43 2.48
CA GLY A 12 9.88 -24.80 2.11
C GLY A 12 10.93 -23.72 2.34
N GLN A 13 10.57 -22.55 2.88
CA GLN A 13 11.54 -21.46 3.11
C GLN A 13 12.17 -21.51 4.50
N HIS A 14 13.47 -21.20 4.55
CA HIS A 14 14.23 -21.14 5.79
C HIS A 14 13.91 -19.86 6.57
N HIS A 15 13.65 -20.00 7.88
CA HIS A 15 13.47 -18.87 8.78
C HIS A 15 14.79 -18.13 8.97
N THR A 16 14.76 -16.79 8.98
CA THR A 16 15.94 -15.99 9.30
C THR A 16 16.19 -16.07 10.80
N ASP A 17 17.28 -16.71 11.22
CA ASP A 17 17.64 -16.87 12.64
C ASP A 17 18.15 -15.56 13.24
N LYS A 18 17.20 -14.73 13.69
CA LYS A 18 17.42 -13.46 14.38
C LYS A 18 16.41 -13.37 15.51
N GLU A 19 16.87 -12.98 16.69
CA GLU A 19 16.08 -12.94 17.93
C GLU A 19 14.67 -12.34 17.75
N ARG A 20 14.58 -11.17 17.10
CA ARG A 20 13.31 -10.49 16.81
C ARG A 20 12.34 -11.34 15.98
N TYR A 21 12.84 -12.07 14.98
CA TYR A 21 12.02 -12.91 14.10
C TYR A 21 11.61 -14.21 14.79
N ASN A 22 12.49 -14.78 15.63
CA ASN A 22 12.20 -15.96 16.44
C ASN A 22 11.07 -15.68 17.46
N VAL A 23 11.12 -14.52 18.14
CA VAL A 23 10.04 -14.06 19.04
C VAL A 23 8.74 -13.88 18.26
N LEU A 24 8.78 -13.19 17.12
CA LEU A 24 7.60 -12.99 16.28
C LEU A 24 7.00 -14.31 15.76
N ALA A 25 7.84 -15.29 15.42
CA ALA A 25 7.42 -16.61 14.99
C ALA A 25 6.79 -17.42 16.13
N LYS A 26 7.29 -17.26 17.36
CA LYS A 26 6.69 -17.86 18.55
C LYS A 26 5.34 -17.22 18.89
N ASP A 27 5.19 -15.91 18.70
CA ASP A 27 3.95 -15.22 19.07
C ASP A 27 2.86 -15.36 18.00
N LEU A 28 3.23 -15.26 16.71
CA LEU A 28 2.30 -15.29 15.57
C LEU A 28 2.17 -16.67 14.92
N GLN A 29 2.98 -17.64 15.33
CA GLN A 29 2.87 -19.05 14.93
C GLN A 29 2.85 -19.24 13.40
N VAL A 30 1.85 -19.95 12.87
CA VAL A 30 1.71 -20.23 11.42
C VAL A 30 1.62 -18.94 10.59
N LEU A 31 1.09 -17.86 11.16
CA LEU A 31 0.94 -16.59 10.45
C LEU A 31 2.30 -15.98 10.10
N ALA A 32 3.27 -16.06 11.02
CA ALA A 32 4.62 -15.60 10.74
C ALA A 32 5.34 -16.41 9.66
N ARG A 33 5.05 -17.72 9.57
CA ARG A 33 5.65 -18.59 8.55
C ARG A 33 5.13 -18.30 7.14
N ARG A 34 3.98 -17.65 7.01
CA ARG A 34 3.39 -17.24 5.72
C ARG A 34 3.89 -15.89 5.20
N MET A 35 4.64 -15.12 6.01
CA MET A 35 5.11 -13.77 5.67
C MET A 35 6.26 -13.75 4.64
N MET A 36 5.97 -14.20 3.42
CA MET A 36 6.84 -14.05 2.25
C MET A 36 6.33 -12.97 1.31
N ILE A 37 6.12 -11.78 1.88
CA ILE A 37 5.55 -10.64 1.18
C ILE A 37 6.53 -9.47 1.19
N CYS A 38 6.55 -8.70 0.10
CA CYS A 38 7.32 -7.47 -0.02
C CYS A 38 6.37 -6.29 -0.08
N GLY A 39 6.60 -5.23 0.70
CA GLY A 39 5.80 -4.01 0.67
C GLY A 39 6.65 -2.80 0.34
N MET A 40 6.04 -1.79 -0.29
CA MET A 40 6.68 -0.49 -0.49
C MET A 40 6.25 0.45 0.63
N HIS A 41 7.22 0.96 1.38
CA HIS A 41 6.95 1.93 2.44
C HIS A 41 7.51 3.31 2.06
N VAL A 42 6.70 4.35 2.24
CA VAL A 42 7.09 5.73 1.99
C VAL A 42 7.04 6.51 3.29
N HIS A 43 8.17 7.12 3.66
CA HIS A 43 8.27 8.00 4.82
C HIS A 43 8.28 9.45 4.38
N VAL A 44 7.42 10.28 4.97
CA VAL A 44 7.44 11.73 4.79
C VAL A 44 7.72 12.39 6.12
N GLY A 45 8.76 13.23 6.16
CA GLY A 45 9.21 13.94 7.36
C GLY A 45 8.23 15.02 7.81
N ILE A 46 7.78 14.91 9.05
CA ILE A 46 6.86 15.84 9.72
C ILE A 46 7.29 15.87 11.19
N ASP A 47 7.92 16.96 11.61
CA ASP A 47 8.54 17.05 12.95
C ASP A 47 7.51 17.27 14.07
N ASP A 48 6.36 17.87 13.76
CA ASP A 48 5.31 18.16 14.74
C ASP A 48 4.38 16.95 14.91
N ASP A 49 4.32 16.40 16.12
CA ASP A 49 3.59 15.17 16.43
C ASP A 49 2.07 15.31 16.29
N GLU A 50 1.54 16.46 16.70
CA GLU A 50 0.12 16.77 16.54
C GLU A 50 -0.26 16.88 15.06
N LEU A 51 0.59 17.50 14.24
CA LEU A 51 0.45 17.53 12.79
C LEU A 51 0.55 16.13 12.19
N ARG A 52 1.44 15.26 12.69
CA ARG A 52 1.53 13.87 12.20
C ARG A 52 0.21 13.13 12.38
N ILE A 53 -0.43 13.24 13.54
CA ILE A 53 -1.73 12.60 13.79
C ILE A 53 -2.84 13.24 12.98
N ASP A 54 -2.90 14.58 12.90
CA ASP A 54 -3.90 15.30 12.11
C ASP A 54 -3.85 14.92 10.63
N LEU A 55 -2.65 14.86 10.05
CA LEU A 55 -2.45 14.44 8.66
C LEU A 55 -2.70 12.96 8.47
N MET A 56 -2.32 12.10 9.42
CA MET A 56 -2.60 10.66 9.37
C MET A 56 -4.10 10.40 9.23
N ASN A 57 -4.91 11.00 10.11
CA ASN A 57 -6.37 10.82 10.12
C ASN A 57 -6.98 11.18 8.76
N GLN A 58 -6.54 12.27 8.14
CA GLN A 58 -7.04 12.75 6.85
C GLN A 58 -6.51 11.93 5.67
N ALA A 59 -5.24 11.52 5.71
CA ALA A 59 -4.58 10.79 4.62
C ALA A 59 -5.14 9.36 4.42
N THR A 60 -5.76 8.77 5.45
CA THR A 60 -6.40 7.44 5.35
C THR A 60 -7.35 7.31 4.16
N TYR A 61 -8.08 8.37 3.81
CA TYR A 61 -9.01 8.39 2.67
C TYR A 61 -8.31 8.11 1.33
N PHE A 62 -7.06 8.56 1.17
CA PHE A 62 -6.34 8.46 -0.10
C PHE A 62 -5.58 7.13 -0.27
N LEU A 63 -5.43 6.35 0.81
CA LEU A 63 -4.65 5.10 0.78
C LEU A 63 -5.16 4.09 -0.29
N PRO A 64 -6.47 3.87 -0.50
CA PRO A 64 -6.95 2.99 -1.56
C PRO A 64 -6.56 3.45 -2.98
N HIS A 65 -6.44 4.76 -3.22
CA HIS A 65 -6.02 5.29 -4.52
C HIS A 65 -4.56 4.93 -4.80
N LEU A 66 -3.70 5.08 -3.79
CA LEU A 66 -2.28 4.73 -3.89
C LEU A 66 -2.08 3.21 -3.98
N LEU A 67 -2.93 2.42 -3.31
CA LEU A 67 -2.94 0.96 -3.43
C LEU A 67 -3.29 0.53 -4.86
N ALA A 68 -4.34 1.12 -5.46
CA ALA A 68 -4.81 0.79 -6.81
C ALA A 68 -3.74 1.01 -7.89
N LEU A 69 -2.83 1.99 -7.71
CA LEU A 69 -1.69 2.23 -8.60
C LEU A 69 -0.54 1.22 -8.41
N SER A 70 -0.45 0.61 -7.24
CA SER A 70 0.72 -0.17 -6.82
C SER A 70 0.59 -1.68 -7.03
N THR A 71 -0.61 -2.19 -7.34
CA THR A 71 -0.91 -3.63 -7.24
C THR A 71 0.05 -4.50 -8.07
N SER A 72 0.67 -5.50 -7.42
CA SER A 72 1.69 -6.36 -8.04
C SER A 72 1.69 -7.80 -7.55
N SER A 73 0.68 -8.24 -6.78
CA SER A 73 0.62 -9.57 -6.17
C SER A 73 -0.61 -10.39 -6.56
N PRO A 74 -0.83 -10.72 -7.86
CA PRO A 74 -2.01 -11.47 -8.27
C PRO A 74 -1.94 -12.99 -8.05
N PHE A 75 -0.75 -13.53 -7.82
CA PHE A 75 -0.50 -14.97 -7.66
C PHE A 75 -0.03 -15.33 -6.24
N TRP A 76 -0.37 -16.53 -5.79
CA TRP A 76 0.11 -17.09 -4.53
C TRP A 76 0.22 -18.61 -4.59
N GLN A 77 1.38 -19.15 -4.19
CA GLN A 77 1.67 -20.59 -4.19
C GLN A 77 1.44 -21.29 -5.55
N GLY A 78 1.50 -20.52 -6.62
CA GLY A 78 1.35 -20.95 -8.00
C GLY A 78 -0.04 -20.68 -8.54
N ASP A 79 -1.03 -20.30 -7.73
CA ASP A 79 -2.40 -20.13 -8.19
C ASP A 79 -2.76 -18.65 -8.41
N PRO A 80 -3.54 -18.33 -9.47
CA PRO A 80 -4.19 -17.03 -9.58
C PRO A 80 -5.15 -16.86 -8.39
N THR A 81 -4.98 -15.78 -7.64
CA THR A 81 -5.77 -15.54 -6.41
C THR A 81 -7.12 -14.90 -6.69
N GLY A 82 -7.28 -14.31 -7.88
CA GLY A 82 -8.41 -13.44 -8.23
C GLY A 82 -8.31 -12.04 -7.64
N LEU A 83 -7.29 -11.73 -6.83
CA LEU A 83 -6.99 -10.39 -6.31
C LEU A 83 -5.85 -9.78 -7.12
N LYS A 84 -5.76 -8.45 -7.22
CA LYS A 84 -4.57 -7.79 -7.80
C LYS A 84 -3.50 -7.51 -6.75
N CYS A 85 -3.91 -7.36 -5.49
CA CYS A 85 -3.04 -7.28 -4.33
C CYS A 85 -3.38 -8.39 -3.32
N PHE A 86 -2.76 -9.57 -3.45
CA PHE A 86 -2.91 -10.64 -2.47
C PHE A 86 -2.09 -10.39 -1.20
N ARG A 87 -1.05 -9.54 -1.27
CA ARG A 87 -0.20 -9.22 -0.11
C ARG A 87 -1.00 -8.75 1.10
N LEU A 88 -1.99 -7.87 0.90
CA LEU A 88 -2.80 -7.36 2.02
C LEU A 88 -3.65 -8.47 2.65
N SER A 89 -4.15 -9.45 1.88
CA SER A 89 -4.85 -10.61 2.47
C SER A 89 -3.96 -11.41 3.42
N ILE A 90 -2.69 -11.62 3.07
CA ILE A 90 -1.73 -12.30 3.96
C ILE A 90 -1.43 -11.44 5.18
N PHE A 91 -1.35 -10.12 5.00
CA PHE A 91 -1.02 -9.20 6.06
C PHE A 91 -2.17 -9.04 7.06
N ASP A 92 -3.42 -8.97 6.58
CA ASP A 92 -4.64 -8.80 7.38
C ASP A 92 -4.93 -9.99 8.30
N ASP A 93 -4.35 -11.17 8.04
CA ASP A 93 -4.41 -12.31 8.96
C ASP A 93 -3.68 -12.01 10.30
N LEU A 94 -2.83 -10.98 10.36
CA LEU A 94 -2.13 -10.57 11.58
C LEU A 94 -2.99 -9.63 12.44
N PRO A 95 -2.87 -9.66 13.77
CA PRO A 95 -3.55 -8.71 14.65
C PRO A 95 -2.99 -7.29 14.45
N ARG A 96 -3.81 -6.26 14.70
CA ARG A 96 -3.40 -4.83 14.66
C ARG A 96 -2.95 -4.35 13.27
N THR A 97 -3.69 -4.74 12.24
CA THR A 97 -3.47 -4.42 10.83
C THR A 97 -4.61 -3.58 10.26
N GLY A 98 -4.46 -3.13 9.01
CA GLY A 98 -5.47 -2.36 8.29
C GLY A 98 -5.38 -0.85 8.52
N ILE A 99 -6.47 -0.15 8.23
CA ILE A 99 -6.56 1.31 8.37
C ILE A 99 -6.41 1.70 9.85
N PRO A 100 -5.57 2.70 10.19
CA PRO A 100 -5.39 3.13 11.58
C PRO A 100 -6.69 3.69 12.16
N GLU A 101 -6.82 3.63 13.48
CA GLU A 101 -7.87 4.37 14.19
C GLU A 101 -7.68 5.88 14.05
N GLN A 102 -8.76 6.61 14.28
CA GLN A 102 -8.71 8.07 14.34
C GLN A 102 -8.41 8.52 15.77
N PHE A 103 -7.46 9.44 15.90
CA PHE A 103 -7.08 10.02 17.19
C PHE A 103 -7.33 11.52 17.20
N SER A 104 -7.85 12.04 18.32
CA SER A 104 -8.05 13.48 18.52
C SER A 104 -6.75 14.28 18.57
N GLY A 105 -5.62 13.63 18.85
CA GLY A 105 -4.29 14.21 18.86
C GLY A 105 -3.22 13.19 19.25
N TYR A 106 -1.98 13.64 19.37
CA TYR A 106 -0.83 12.78 19.68
C TYR A 106 -0.92 12.13 21.06
N SER A 107 -1.37 12.88 22.06
CA SER A 107 -1.57 12.34 23.42
C SER A 107 -2.54 11.16 23.49
N GLU A 108 -3.60 11.16 22.68
CA GLU A 108 -4.54 10.04 22.60
C GLU A 108 -3.90 8.81 21.95
N TYR A 109 -3.18 9.02 20.85
CA TYR A 109 -2.39 7.97 20.20
C TYR A 109 -1.40 7.33 21.18
N GLU A 110 -0.61 8.12 21.90
CA GLU A 110 0.35 7.63 22.89
C GLU A 110 -0.32 6.84 24.01
N ARG A 111 -1.45 7.33 24.53
CA ARG A 111 -2.23 6.62 25.55
C ARG A 111 -2.72 5.25 25.03
N THR A 112 -3.25 5.20 23.81
CA THR A 112 -3.74 3.96 23.20
C THR A 112 -2.62 2.93 23.01
N VAL A 113 -1.47 3.35 22.47
CA VAL A 113 -0.29 2.49 22.38
C VAL A 113 0.19 2.06 23.76
N GLY A 114 0.24 3.01 24.71
CA GLY A 114 0.67 2.81 26.08
C GLY A 114 -0.14 1.77 26.83
N VAL A 115 -1.45 1.63 26.56
CA VAL A 115 -2.27 0.54 27.14
C VAL A 115 -1.72 -0.83 26.75
N LEU A 116 -1.36 -1.04 25.49
CA LEU A 116 -0.83 -2.33 25.02
C LEU A 116 0.59 -2.60 25.55
N VAL A 117 1.43 -1.55 25.61
CA VAL A 117 2.79 -1.64 26.14
C VAL A 117 2.78 -1.94 27.64
N ASN A 118 1.99 -1.20 28.43
CA ASN A 118 1.89 -1.38 29.88
C ASN A 118 1.29 -2.74 30.26
N ALA A 119 0.41 -3.30 29.42
CA ALA A 119 -0.13 -4.64 29.58
C ALA A 119 0.86 -5.75 29.19
N GLY A 120 2.04 -5.41 28.64
CA GLY A 120 3.04 -6.37 28.16
C GLY A 120 2.62 -7.13 26.89
N ILE A 121 1.64 -6.60 26.14
CA ILE A 121 1.12 -7.24 24.92
C ILE A 121 2.06 -6.99 23.73
N ILE A 122 2.69 -5.80 23.69
CA ILE A 122 3.69 -5.42 22.70
C ILE A 122 4.83 -4.66 23.38
N GLU A 123 6.03 -4.73 22.81
CA GLU A 123 7.22 -4.03 23.29
C GLU A 123 7.13 -2.52 22.97
N ASP A 124 6.61 -2.18 21.79
CA ASP A 124 6.47 -0.81 21.31
C ASP A 124 5.47 -0.73 20.13
N ALA A 125 5.25 0.49 19.62
CA ALA A 125 4.38 0.76 18.47
C ALA A 125 4.82 0.06 17.16
N THR A 126 6.04 -0.48 17.06
CA THR A 126 6.50 -1.16 15.82
C THR A 126 5.75 -2.46 15.56
N LYS A 127 5.06 -3.01 16.56
CA LYS A 127 4.16 -4.19 16.48
C LYS A 127 2.72 -3.84 16.12
N ILE A 128 2.45 -2.58 15.79
CA ILE A 128 1.21 -2.10 15.19
C ILE A 128 1.47 -1.95 13.69
N TRP A 129 0.73 -2.70 12.90
CA TRP A 129 0.97 -2.89 11.47
C TRP A 129 -0.12 -2.23 10.63
N TRP A 130 -0.47 -1.00 10.97
CA TRP A 130 -1.40 -0.22 10.18
C TRP A 130 -0.85 0.14 8.80
N ASP A 131 -1.76 0.37 7.86
CA ASP A 131 -1.52 0.80 6.49
C ASP A 131 -0.87 2.20 6.42
N LEU A 132 -1.04 2.99 7.46
CA LEU A 132 -0.44 4.30 7.67
C LEU A 132 -0.20 4.49 9.18
N ARG A 133 1.00 4.93 9.57
CA ARG A 133 1.32 5.14 11.00
C ARG A 133 2.39 6.19 11.23
N PRO A 134 2.44 6.82 12.41
CA PRO A 134 3.62 7.57 12.83
C PRO A 134 4.78 6.58 13.03
N SER A 135 5.96 6.92 12.51
CA SER A 135 7.14 6.11 12.79
C SER A 135 7.59 6.34 14.24
N SER A 136 7.88 5.25 14.96
CA SER A 136 8.44 5.28 16.30
C SER A 136 9.94 5.61 16.33
N ARG A 137 10.62 5.51 15.17
CA ARG A 137 12.07 5.70 15.06
C ARG A 137 12.45 7.04 14.41
N PHE A 138 11.61 7.54 13.52
CA PHE A 138 11.87 8.75 12.74
C PHE A 138 10.69 9.72 12.86
N PRO A 139 10.91 11.05 12.80
CA PRO A 139 9.84 12.05 12.81
C PRO A 139 9.13 12.07 11.45
N THR A 140 8.46 10.97 11.13
CA THR A 140 7.86 10.72 9.82
C THR A 140 6.48 10.11 9.98
N LEU A 141 5.65 10.33 8.97
CA LEU A 141 4.46 9.54 8.71
C LEU A 141 4.79 8.48 7.65
N GLU A 142 4.56 7.22 7.98
CA GLU A 142 4.97 6.05 7.20
C GLU A 142 3.75 5.40 6.55
N MET A 143 3.62 5.51 5.23
CA MET A 143 2.65 4.75 4.44
C MET A 143 3.18 3.35 4.14
N ARG A 144 2.33 2.34 4.30
CA ARG A 144 2.70 0.91 4.23
C ARG A 144 1.73 0.04 3.42
N ILE A 145 0.65 0.64 2.91
CA ILE A 145 -0.38 -0.08 2.15
C ILE A 145 0.12 -0.63 0.81
N CYS A 146 0.99 0.11 0.12
CA CYS A 146 1.34 -0.16 -1.27
C CYS A 146 2.14 -1.44 -1.49
N ASP A 147 1.84 -2.08 -2.60
CA ASP A 147 2.65 -3.14 -3.18
C ASP A 147 3.96 -2.58 -3.75
N VAL A 148 4.97 -3.45 -3.91
CA VAL A 148 6.22 -3.07 -4.59
C VAL A 148 6.01 -3.07 -6.10
N SER A 149 6.52 -2.06 -6.80
CA SER A 149 6.54 -2.06 -8.27
C SER A 149 7.89 -2.58 -8.79
N PRO A 150 7.91 -3.37 -9.89
CA PRO A 150 9.15 -3.67 -10.60
C PRO A 150 9.78 -2.43 -11.23
N ARG A 151 9.02 -1.38 -11.54
CA ARG A 151 9.53 -0.16 -12.18
C ARG A 151 9.79 0.95 -11.17
N LEU A 152 10.98 1.54 -11.25
CA LEU A 152 11.40 2.62 -10.36
C LEU A 152 10.53 3.87 -10.54
N GLU A 153 10.19 4.22 -11.78
CA GLU A 153 9.32 5.38 -12.09
C GLU A 153 7.97 5.30 -11.37
N ASP A 154 7.37 4.11 -11.28
CA ASP A 154 6.09 3.92 -10.56
C ASP A 154 6.27 4.10 -9.06
N THR A 155 7.38 3.61 -8.52
CA THR A 155 7.73 3.76 -7.10
C THR A 155 7.89 5.24 -6.74
N VAL A 156 8.62 5.98 -7.58
CA VAL A 156 8.82 7.43 -7.42
C VAL A 156 7.51 8.20 -7.59
N THR A 157 6.65 7.79 -8.53
CA THR A 157 5.31 8.35 -8.73
C THR A 157 4.47 8.23 -7.48
N ILE A 158 4.35 7.02 -6.90
CA ILE A 158 3.54 6.80 -5.70
C ILE A 158 4.11 7.56 -4.49
N ALA A 159 5.44 7.60 -4.34
CA ALA A 159 6.08 8.38 -3.29
C ALA A 159 5.81 9.89 -3.44
N SER A 160 5.84 10.41 -4.67
CA SER A 160 5.55 11.81 -4.99
C SER A 160 4.08 12.15 -4.71
N LEU A 161 3.15 11.30 -5.16
CA LEU A 161 1.73 11.44 -4.85
C LEU A 161 1.48 11.50 -3.34
N PHE A 162 2.04 10.56 -2.56
CA PHE A 162 1.85 10.54 -1.11
C PHE A 162 2.39 11.82 -0.43
N ARG A 163 3.59 12.27 -0.82
CA ARG A 163 4.18 13.52 -0.31
C ARG A 163 3.33 14.74 -0.67
N CYS A 164 2.83 14.81 -1.90
CA CYS A 164 1.96 15.89 -2.37
C CYS A 164 0.60 15.89 -1.66
N ILE A 165 0.00 14.72 -1.43
CA ILE A 165 -1.23 14.58 -0.63
C ILE A 165 -1.03 15.14 0.78
N LEU A 166 0.06 14.77 1.47
CA LEU A 166 0.32 15.27 2.82
C LEU A 166 0.52 16.78 2.84
N ARG A 167 1.21 17.34 1.84
CA ARG A 167 1.39 18.78 1.73
C ARG A 167 0.08 19.51 1.41
N MET A 168 -0.76 18.93 0.54
CA MET A 168 -2.10 19.45 0.25
C MET A 168 -2.95 19.52 1.52
N LEU A 169 -2.95 18.45 2.32
CA LEU A 169 -3.65 18.40 3.61
C LEU A 169 -3.08 19.43 4.61
N TYR A 170 -1.76 19.59 4.65
CA TYR A 170 -1.12 20.64 5.43
C TYR A 170 -1.56 22.05 5.00
N ARG A 171 -1.64 22.30 3.69
CA ARG A 171 -2.11 23.57 3.12
C ARG A 171 -3.57 23.85 3.47
N LEU A 172 -4.45 22.84 3.39
CA LEU A 172 -5.83 22.95 3.89
C LEU A 172 -5.84 23.36 5.37
N ARG A 173 -5.07 22.68 6.23
CA ARG A 173 -4.96 23.02 7.66
C ARG A 173 -4.54 24.47 7.87
N ARG A 174 -3.54 24.95 7.11
CA ARG A 174 -3.06 26.35 7.17
C ARG A 174 -4.13 27.38 6.80
N ASN A 175 -5.11 26.96 6.01
CA ASN A 175 -6.27 27.77 5.62
C ASN A 175 -7.50 27.53 6.53
N ASN A 176 -7.33 26.91 7.69
CA ASN A 176 -8.41 26.52 8.61
C ASN A 176 -9.45 25.58 7.97
N GLN A 177 -9.02 24.79 6.99
CA GLN A 177 -9.82 23.76 6.34
C GLN A 177 -9.28 22.37 6.72
N ARG A 178 -10.12 21.34 6.54
CA ARG A 178 -9.74 19.93 6.72
C ARG A 178 -10.38 19.10 5.63
N TRP A 179 -9.75 17.97 5.31
CA TRP A 179 -10.37 16.97 4.46
C TRP A 179 -11.57 16.33 5.17
N ARG A 180 -12.52 15.81 4.38
CA ARG A 180 -13.72 15.17 4.91
C ARG A 180 -13.36 13.90 5.66
N HIS A 181 -13.99 13.70 6.81
CA HIS A 181 -13.85 12.47 7.57
C HIS A 181 -14.88 11.43 7.10
N TYR A 182 -14.39 10.24 6.78
CA TYR A 182 -15.20 9.06 6.49
C TYR A 182 -14.92 7.99 7.54
N SER A 183 -15.92 7.14 7.81
CA SER A 183 -15.73 6.03 8.73
C SER A 183 -14.71 5.04 8.16
N ALA A 184 -13.96 4.38 9.06
CA ALA A 184 -13.02 3.34 8.65
C ALA A 184 -13.72 2.20 7.87
N PHE A 185 -15.00 1.91 8.19
CA PHE A 185 -15.82 0.97 7.44
C PHE A 185 -15.90 1.32 5.95
N LEU A 186 -16.19 2.59 5.64
CA LEU A 186 -16.24 3.04 4.24
C LEU A 186 -14.86 2.93 3.59
N VAL A 187 -13.81 3.51 4.21
CA VAL A 187 -12.45 3.47 3.64
C VAL A 187 -11.98 2.03 3.39
N ASN A 188 -12.34 1.08 4.26
CA ASN A 188 -12.05 -0.34 4.09
C ASN A 188 -12.75 -0.95 2.86
N GLU A 189 -13.93 -0.47 2.46
CA GLU A 189 -14.58 -0.89 1.21
C GLU A 189 -13.75 -0.48 0.00
N ASN A 190 -13.28 0.77 -0.07
CA ASN A 190 -12.39 1.17 -1.16
C ASN A 190 -11.03 0.45 -1.10
N ARG A 191 -10.51 0.17 0.10
CA ARG A 191 -9.31 -0.66 0.28
C ARG A 191 -9.52 -2.05 -0.33
N TRP A 192 -10.65 -2.70 -0.05
CA TRP A 192 -11.01 -3.99 -0.65
C TRP A 192 -11.15 -3.92 -2.16
N ARG A 193 -11.84 -2.89 -2.69
CA ARG A 193 -11.97 -2.70 -4.14
C ARG A 193 -10.62 -2.54 -4.83
N ALA A 194 -9.75 -1.69 -4.29
CA ALA A 194 -8.38 -1.53 -4.80
C ALA A 194 -7.58 -2.84 -4.72
N GLN A 195 -7.74 -3.61 -3.65
CA GLN A 195 -7.10 -4.91 -3.47
C GLN A 195 -7.56 -5.95 -4.50
N ARG A 196 -8.87 -5.99 -4.77
CA ARG A 196 -9.50 -6.99 -5.65
C ARG A 196 -9.40 -6.65 -7.13
N TYR A 197 -9.58 -5.39 -7.48
CA TYR A 197 -9.74 -4.94 -8.87
C TYR A 197 -8.63 -3.99 -9.32
N GLY A 198 -7.76 -3.53 -8.41
CA GLY A 198 -6.88 -2.39 -8.71
C GLY A 198 -7.73 -1.18 -9.09
N GLY A 199 -7.46 -0.58 -10.25
CA GLY A 199 -8.26 0.52 -10.80
C GLY A 199 -9.43 0.12 -11.70
N ASP A 200 -9.57 -1.15 -12.10
CA ASP A 200 -10.42 -1.54 -13.25
C ASP A 200 -11.91 -1.32 -13.01
N GLU A 201 -12.38 -1.66 -11.81
CA GLU A 201 -13.80 -1.54 -11.44
C GLU A 201 -14.10 -0.19 -10.74
N GLY A 202 -13.13 0.72 -10.68
CA GLY A 202 -13.29 2.02 -10.01
C GLY A 202 -13.42 1.94 -8.49
N LEU A 203 -13.47 3.12 -7.86
CA LEU A 203 -13.61 3.29 -6.41
C LEU A 203 -14.86 4.10 -6.10
N VAL A 204 -15.38 3.97 -4.88
CA VAL A 204 -16.54 4.74 -4.43
C VAL A 204 -16.12 6.18 -4.11
N ASP A 205 -16.73 7.15 -4.76
CA ASP A 205 -16.74 8.54 -4.29
C ASP A 205 -17.84 8.66 -3.22
N TYR A 206 -17.45 8.75 -1.95
CA TYR A 206 -18.41 8.85 -0.85
C TYR A 206 -19.15 10.19 -0.76
N GLY A 207 -18.68 11.23 -1.46
CA GLY A 207 -19.40 12.49 -1.60
C GLY A 207 -20.58 12.36 -2.58
N ARG A 208 -20.37 11.62 -3.68
CA ARG A 208 -21.40 11.34 -4.70
C ARG A 208 -22.26 10.11 -4.37
N GLY A 209 -21.74 9.18 -3.58
CA GLY A 209 -22.42 7.93 -3.21
C GLY A 209 -22.45 6.90 -4.34
N GLU A 210 -21.50 6.97 -5.29
CA GLU A 210 -21.45 6.10 -6.46
C GLU A 210 -20.02 5.64 -6.77
N ILE A 211 -19.89 4.61 -7.61
CA ILE A 211 -18.60 4.14 -8.09
C ILE A 211 -18.18 5.02 -9.27
N ILE A 212 -16.99 5.59 -9.18
CA ILE A 212 -16.38 6.41 -10.22
C ILE A 212 -15.21 5.64 -10.85
N PRO A 213 -15.05 5.67 -12.18
CA PRO A 213 -13.87 5.13 -12.84
C PRO A 213 -12.58 5.67 -12.20
N PHE A 214 -11.61 4.77 -11.98
CA PHE A 214 -10.35 5.17 -11.35
C PHE A 214 -9.54 6.23 -12.11
N PRO A 215 -9.50 6.25 -13.47
CA PRO A 215 -8.84 7.33 -14.20
C PRO A 215 -9.39 8.72 -13.84
N ASP A 216 -10.70 8.85 -13.73
CA ASP A 216 -11.37 10.11 -13.41
C ASP A 216 -11.02 10.58 -11.99
N LEU A 217 -11.06 9.67 -11.01
CA LEU A 217 -10.64 9.96 -9.63
C LEU A 217 -9.15 10.36 -9.54
N LEU A 218 -8.31 9.75 -10.37
CA LEU A 218 -6.89 10.06 -10.42
C LEU A 218 -6.64 11.44 -11.03
N GLU A 219 -7.34 11.81 -12.10
CA GLU A 219 -7.28 13.16 -12.67
C GLU A 219 -7.73 14.22 -11.66
N GLU A 220 -8.83 13.97 -10.93
CA GLU A 220 -9.28 14.84 -9.84
C GLU A 220 -8.24 14.96 -8.72
N LEU A 221 -7.58 13.86 -8.35
CA LEU A 221 -6.51 13.86 -7.36
C LEU A 221 -5.29 14.65 -7.83
N ILE A 222 -4.85 14.46 -9.09
CA ILE A 222 -3.74 15.20 -9.70
C ILE A 222 -4.05 16.70 -9.69
N GLU A 223 -5.28 17.08 -10.01
CA GLU A 223 -5.72 18.47 -9.96
C GLU A 223 -5.65 19.04 -8.54
N LEU A 224 -6.16 18.29 -7.56
CA LEU A 224 -6.20 18.68 -6.16
C LEU A 224 -4.80 18.97 -5.59
N ILE A 225 -3.79 18.22 -6.03
CA ILE A 225 -2.40 18.33 -5.57
C ILE A 225 -1.50 19.11 -6.52
N ARG A 226 -2.04 19.76 -7.57
CA ARG A 226 -1.25 20.46 -8.60
C ARG A 226 -0.28 21.49 -8.01
N GLU A 227 -0.74 22.31 -7.05
CA GLU A 227 0.10 23.30 -6.36
C GLU A 227 1.24 22.62 -5.57
N ASP A 228 0.96 21.46 -4.98
CA ASP A 228 1.91 20.71 -4.15
C ASP A 228 2.95 19.98 -5.00
N ALA A 229 2.55 19.50 -6.18
CA ALA A 229 3.47 18.93 -7.17
C ALA A 229 4.47 19.98 -7.66
N ALA A 230 4.00 21.18 -8.00
CA ALA A 230 4.84 22.32 -8.39
C ALA A 230 5.77 22.81 -7.27
N PHE A 231 5.30 22.79 -6.02
CA PHE A 231 6.13 23.14 -4.88
C PHE A 231 7.34 22.19 -4.72
N PHE A 232 7.16 20.91 -5.05
CA PHE A 232 8.21 19.89 -4.93
C PHE A 232 8.97 19.61 -6.23
N ASP A 233 8.65 20.32 -7.32
CA ASP A 233 9.21 20.08 -8.67
C ASP A 233 9.08 18.60 -9.08
N CYS A 234 7.86 18.06 -8.93
CA CYS A 234 7.56 16.64 -9.19
C CYS A 234 6.29 16.43 -10.04
N GLU A 235 5.91 17.43 -10.83
CA GLU A 235 4.76 17.38 -11.73
C GLU A 235 4.87 16.23 -12.73
N ARG A 236 6.09 15.95 -13.21
CA ARG A 236 6.34 14.84 -14.14
C ARG A 236 6.07 13.49 -13.48
N GLU A 237 6.57 13.29 -12.27
CA GLU A 237 6.39 12.08 -11.48
C GLU A 237 4.90 11.90 -11.11
N VAL A 238 4.19 12.98 -10.76
CA VAL A 238 2.74 12.94 -10.52
C VAL A 238 1.96 12.60 -11.80
N ALA A 239 2.31 13.20 -12.94
CA ALA A 239 1.64 12.95 -14.21
C ALA A 239 1.86 11.51 -14.72
N HIS A 240 2.98 10.87 -14.37
CA HIS A 240 3.25 9.47 -14.69
C HIS A 240 2.22 8.50 -14.10
N ALA A 241 1.44 8.92 -13.10
CA ALA A 241 0.34 8.10 -12.57
C ALA A 241 -0.70 7.75 -13.66
N LEU A 242 -0.94 8.66 -14.61
CA LEU A 242 -1.83 8.41 -15.75
C LEU A 242 -1.26 7.34 -16.69
N GLU A 243 0.07 7.26 -16.83
CA GLU A 243 0.73 6.22 -17.62
C GLU A 243 0.60 4.85 -16.94
N ILE A 244 0.69 4.78 -15.61
CA ILE A 244 0.42 3.54 -14.85
C ILE A 244 -0.99 3.03 -15.15
N VAL A 245 -1.99 3.91 -15.12
CA VAL A 245 -3.38 3.54 -15.41
C VAL A 245 -3.54 3.12 -16.86
N ARG A 246 -2.97 3.85 -17.82
CA ARG A 246 -3.07 3.58 -19.25
C ARG A 246 -2.50 2.20 -19.64
N ARG A 247 -1.37 1.81 -19.04
CA ARG A 247 -0.68 0.54 -19.35
C ARG A 247 -1.04 -0.61 -18.41
N GLY A 248 -1.80 -0.33 -17.36
CA GLY A 248 -2.05 -1.24 -16.25
C GLY A 248 -0.89 -1.35 -15.27
N THR A 249 -1.20 -1.80 -14.06
CA THR A 249 -0.24 -2.07 -12.98
C THR A 249 0.61 -3.31 -13.26
N SER A 250 1.56 -3.62 -12.38
CA SER A 250 2.32 -4.87 -12.49
C SER A 250 1.40 -6.09 -12.44
N ALA A 251 0.37 -6.09 -11.59
CA ALA A 251 -0.59 -7.19 -11.52
C ALA A 251 -1.26 -7.45 -12.88
N ASP A 252 -1.64 -6.39 -13.60
CA ASP A 252 -2.29 -6.48 -14.92
C ASP A 252 -1.40 -7.17 -15.94
N ARG A 253 -0.13 -6.74 -16.02
CA ARG A 253 0.84 -7.32 -16.95
C ARG A 253 1.15 -8.77 -16.62
N GLN A 254 1.28 -9.10 -15.33
CA GLN A 254 1.50 -10.48 -14.89
C GLN A 254 0.31 -11.39 -15.27
N ILE A 255 -0.94 -10.94 -15.03
CA ILE A 255 -2.16 -11.68 -15.37
C ILE A 255 -2.28 -11.85 -16.89
N ALA A 256 -2.04 -10.79 -17.66
CA ALA A 256 -2.12 -10.80 -19.12
C ALA A 256 -1.11 -11.79 -19.73
N LEU A 257 0.15 -11.75 -19.28
CA LEU A 257 1.19 -12.66 -19.75
C LEU A 257 0.85 -14.12 -19.41
N TYR A 258 0.49 -14.39 -18.15
CA TYR A 258 0.08 -15.73 -17.72
C TYR A 258 -1.06 -16.27 -18.58
N THR A 259 -2.12 -15.48 -18.74
CA THR A 259 -3.32 -15.86 -19.50
C THR A 259 -3.01 -16.13 -20.97
N SER A 260 -2.20 -15.26 -21.59
CA SER A 260 -1.75 -15.42 -22.98
C SER A 260 -1.01 -16.75 -23.16
N LEU A 261 -0.04 -17.06 -22.30
CA LEU A 261 0.75 -18.29 -22.39
C LEU A 261 -0.09 -19.54 -22.18
N THR A 262 -0.97 -19.54 -21.18
CA THR A 262 -1.87 -20.67 -20.93
C THR A 262 -2.85 -20.90 -22.08
N ASN A 263 -3.34 -19.83 -22.73
CA ASN A 263 -4.21 -19.94 -23.90
C ASN A 263 -3.49 -20.53 -25.12
N THR A 264 -2.17 -20.33 -25.22
CA THR A 264 -1.34 -20.94 -26.27
C THR A 264 -0.83 -22.34 -25.94
N GLY A 265 -1.28 -22.92 -24.81
CA GLY A 265 -0.98 -24.30 -24.43
C GLY A 265 0.26 -24.48 -23.53
N ALA A 266 0.86 -23.41 -23.03
CA ALA A 266 1.92 -23.52 -22.02
C ALA A 266 1.36 -24.13 -20.72
N SER A 267 2.17 -24.95 -20.05
CA SER A 267 1.82 -25.44 -18.73
C SER A 267 1.78 -24.29 -17.71
N LYS A 268 1.05 -24.49 -16.62
CA LYS A 268 0.97 -23.53 -15.50
C LYS A 268 2.36 -23.15 -14.97
N GLU A 269 3.27 -24.12 -14.88
CA GLU A 269 4.63 -23.89 -14.38
C GLU A 269 5.46 -23.02 -15.34
N GLU A 270 5.39 -23.30 -16.65
CA GLU A 270 6.07 -22.51 -17.68
C GLU A 270 5.56 -21.06 -17.71
N ALA A 271 4.24 -20.88 -17.65
CA ALA A 271 3.63 -19.55 -17.62
C ALA A 271 4.07 -18.74 -16.39
N LEU A 272 4.12 -19.37 -15.21
CA LEU A 272 4.55 -18.69 -13.97
C LEU A 272 6.05 -18.38 -13.96
N LYS A 273 6.89 -19.23 -14.55
CA LYS A 273 8.32 -18.94 -14.74
C LYS A 273 8.51 -17.73 -15.65
N ALA A 274 7.80 -17.69 -16.79
CA ALA A 274 7.84 -16.56 -17.70
C ALA A 274 7.36 -15.25 -17.04
N VAL A 275 6.37 -15.31 -16.15
CA VAL A 275 5.97 -14.14 -15.33
C VAL A 275 7.11 -13.66 -14.44
N VAL A 276 7.83 -14.58 -13.79
CA VAL A 276 8.99 -14.21 -12.96
C VAL A 276 10.12 -13.64 -13.81
N ASP A 277 10.43 -14.24 -14.96
CA ASP A 277 11.46 -13.74 -15.87
C ASP A 277 11.13 -12.32 -16.35
N SER A 278 9.88 -12.07 -16.75
CA SER A 278 9.41 -10.73 -17.12
C SER A 278 9.52 -9.72 -15.98
N LEU A 279 9.21 -10.12 -14.74
CA LEU A 279 9.38 -9.26 -13.56
C LEU A 279 10.84 -8.93 -13.29
N ILE A 280 11.77 -9.86 -13.55
CA ILE A 280 13.22 -9.62 -13.44
C ILE A 280 13.65 -8.61 -14.50
N GLU A 281 13.27 -8.81 -15.76
CA GLU A 281 13.58 -7.90 -16.87
C GLU A 281 13.09 -6.48 -16.60
N GLU A 282 11.82 -6.31 -16.19
CA GLU A 282 11.27 -4.99 -15.87
C GLU A 282 12.04 -4.28 -14.74
N THR A 283 12.54 -5.05 -13.78
CA THR A 283 13.30 -4.50 -12.65
C THR A 283 14.68 -4.04 -13.06
N VAL A 284 15.39 -4.87 -13.83
CA VAL A 284 16.76 -4.56 -14.27
C VAL A 284 16.77 -3.38 -15.24
N GLN A 285 15.78 -3.27 -16.13
CA GLN A 285 15.69 -2.14 -17.08
C GLN A 285 15.38 -0.79 -16.41
N SER A 286 14.90 -0.80 -15.16
CA SER A 286 14.47 0.40 -14.43
C SER A 286 15.53 0.97 -13.49
N VAL A 287 16.72 0.36 -13.43
CA VAL A 287 17.86 0.76 -12.57
C VAL A 287 19.04 1.15 -13.45
#